data_AF-A0A402CRY6-F1
#
_entry.id   AF-A0A402CRY6-F1
#
_cell.length_a   1.000
_cell.length_b   1.000
_cell.length_c   1.000
_cell.angle_alpha   90.00
_cell.angle_beta   90.00
_cell.angle_gamma   90.00
#
_symmetry.space_group_name_H-M   'P 1'
#
loop_
_entity.id
_entity.type
_entity.pdbx_description
1 polymer ?
#
loop_
_entity_poly.entity_id
_entity_poly.type
_entity_poly.pdbx_seq_one_letter_code
_entity_poly.pdbx_strand_id
1 'polypeptide(L)'
;MEFVSLPVPQEDQKAMVTGNLAKDWQDWSGWADLTAHYDIDNSNCHTEGSCQRIDISRLDSGYLTFAHWLRMPAGAYSADLWIRSSSRSNVIVALKNSDDSSGEQQFEPQKFLAGRAWKHVELSGRCPGWENADLTVSVLSGGASVWIDNVRLERRFDWVSLLTVLMVIAVSVGLTHFLDFVLSKVLAARKPSVQKQR
;
A
#
# COMPACT_ATOMS: atom_id res chain seq x y z
N MET A 1 -2.48 -17.92 7.86
CA MET A 1 -3.26 -17.40 6.73
C MET A 1 -4.50 -18.26 6.60
N GLU A 2 -5.70 -17.67 6.61
CA GLU A 2 -6.95 -18.40 6.29
C GLU A 2 -7.16 -18.38 4.77
N PHE A 3 -7.98 -19.28 4.21
CA PHE A 3 -8.17 -19.41 2.75
C PHE A 3 -9.64 -19.61 2.37
N VAL A 4 -10.00 -19.19 1.16
CA VAL A 4 -11.34 -19.28 0.59
C VAL A 4 -11.26 -19.96 -0.78
N SER A 5 -12.14 -20.94 -1.01
CA SER A 5 -12.25 -21.61 -2.32
C SER A 5 -12.94 -20.72 -3.34
N LEU A 6 -12.39 -20.66 -4.56
CA LEU A 6 -13.00 -19.95 -5.67
C LEU A 6 -14.21 -20.70 -6.25
N PRO A 7 -15.23 -19.99 -6.78
CA PRO A 7 -16.31 -20.62 -7.51
C PRO A 7 -15.81 -21.30 -8.79
N VAL A 8 -16.56 -22.29 -9.29
CA VAL A 8 -16.26 -22.95 -10.57
C VAL A 8 -16.41 -21.92 -11.71
N PRO A 9 -15.44 -21.83 -12.65
CA PRO A 9 -15.51 -20.92 -13.79
C PRO A 9 -16.80 -21.08 -14.60
N GLN A 10 -17.37 -19.95 -15.05
CA GLN A 10 -18.52 -19.95 -15.96
C GLN A 10 -18.05 -20.16 -17.41
N GLU A 11 -18.86 -20.83 -18.23
CA GLU A 11 -18.50 -21.29 -19.59
C GLU A 11 -18.11 -20.15 -20.56
N ASP A 12 -18.53 -18.91 -20.28
CA ASP A 12 -18.21 -17.71 -21.07
C ASP A 12 -16.93 -16.96 -20.60
N GLN A 13 -16.25 -17.43 -19.56
CA GLN A 13 -15.02 -16.82 -19.06
C GLN A 13 -13.79 -17.31 -19.84
N LYS A 14 -13.03 -16.37 -20.40
CA LYS A 14 -11.74 -16.66 -21.05
C LYS A 14 -10.69 -17.16 -20.06
N ALA A 15 -10.81 -16.77 -18.79
CA ALA A 15 -9.92 -17.20 -17.73
C ALA A 15 -10.45 -18.45 -17.03
N MET A 16 -9.67 -19.53 -17.04
CA MET A 16 -9.93 -20.74 -16.28
C MET A 16 -9.14 -20.70 -14.97
N VAL A 17 -9.75 -20.16 -13.92
CA VAL A 17 -9.12 -19.93 -12.63
C VAL A 17 -9.78 -20.76 -11.54
N THR A 18 -9.01 -21.51 -10.77
CA THR A 18 -9.53 -22.45 -9.76
C THR A 18 -8.70 -22.44 -8.48
N GLY A 19 -9.16 -23.13 -7.42
CA GLY A 19 -8.37 -23.41 -6.23
C GLY A 19 -8.70 -22.53 -5.03
N ASN A 20 -7.74 -22.35 -4.12
CA ASN A 20 -7.91 -21.65 -2.85
C ASN A 20 -7.06 -20.38 -2.81
N LEU A 21 -7.71 -19.23 -2.65
CA LEU A 21 -7.06 -17.96 -2.39
C LEU A 21 -6.90 -17.71 -0.90
N ALA A 22 -5.81 -17.04 -0.54
CA ALA A 22 -5.63 -16.46 0.77
C ALA A 22 -6.80 -15.53 1.09
N LYS A 23 -7.24 -15.54 2.35
CA LYS A 23 -8.31 -14.67 2.83
C LYS A 23 -8.01 -13.22 2.48
N ASP A 24 -9.06 -12.48 2.13
CA ASP A 24 -9.05 -11.07 1.71
C ASP A 24 -8.35 -10.80 0.36
N TRP A 25 -7.88 -11.84 -0.33
CA TRP A 25 -7.47 -11.78 -1.74
C TRP A 25 -8.61 -12.14 -2.69
N GLN A 26 -8.58 -11.55 -3.88
CA GLN A 26 -9.53 -11.76 -4.95
C GLN A 26 -8.80 -11.94 -6.30
N ASP A 27 -9.33 -12.79 -7.16
CA ASP A 27 -8.87 -12.91 -8.55
C ASP A 27 -9.57 -11.87 -9.44
N TRP A 28 -8.78 -11.09 -10.17
CA TRP A 28 -9.23 -10.04 -11.08
C TRP A 28 -8.79 -10.35 -12.52
N SER A 29 -8.68 -11.65 -12.84
CA SER A 29 -8.13 -12.13 -14.11
C SER A 29 -9.21 -12.52 -15.12
N GLY A 30 -10.49 -12.35 -14.81
CA GLY A 30 -11.61 -12.82 -15.64
C GLY A 30 -11.64 -12.32 -17.10
N TRP A 31 -10.89 -11.27 -17.42
CA TRP A 31 -10.75 -10.70 -18.76
C TRP A 31 -9.58 -11.29 -19.57
N ALA A 32 -8.65 -12.00 -18.92
CA ALA A 32 -7.47 -12.60 -19.55
C ALA A 32 -7.78 -13.97 -20.17
N ASP A 33 -6.99 -14.40 -21.16
CA ASP A 33 -7.00 -15.79 -21.66
C ASP A 33 -5.88 -16.55 -20.96
N LEU A 34 -6.23 -17.24 -19.88
CA LEU A 34 -5.28 -17.92 -19.04
C LEU A 34 -5.87 -19.14 -18.34
N THR A 35 -4.99 -20.00 -17.85
CA THR A 35 -5.33 -21.09 -16.94
C THR A 35 -4.45 -20.98 -15.70
N ALA A 36 -5.07 -20.86 -14.53
CA ALA A 36 -4.38 -20.74 -13.26
C ALA A 36 -5.05 -21.55 -12.14
N HIS A 37 -4.23 -22.02 -11.21
CA HIS A 37 -4.68 -22.70 -9.99
C HIS A 37 -4.03 -22.06 -8.76
N TYR A 38 -4.87 -21.62 -7.83
CA TYR A 38 -4.43 -21.10 -6.54
C TYR A 38 -4.35 -22.24 -5.52
N ASP A 39 -3.26 -22.30 -4.76
CA ASP A 39 -3.06 -23.32 -3.75
C ASP A 39 -2.32 -22.77 -2.52
N ILE A 40 -2.44 -23.49 -1.42
CA ILE A 40 -1.72 -23.24 -0.18
C ILE A 40 -0.44 -24.06 -0.23
N ASP A 41 0.71 -23.40 -0.16
CA ASP A 41 1.99 -24.10 0.01
C ASP A 41 2.43 -23.96 1.48
N ASN A 42 2.86 -25.07 2.09
CA ASN A 42 3.40 -25.10 3.45
C ASN A 42 4.88 -25.54 3.47
N SER A 43 5.48 -25.73 2.29
CA SER A 43 6.81 -26.32 2.12
C SER A 43 7.81 -25.37 1.45
N ASN A 44 7.32 -24.39 0.69
CA ASN A 44 8.12 -23.51 -0.14
C ASN A 44 7.99 -22.04 0.24
N CYS A 45 7.69 -21.73 1.50
CA CYS A 45 7.44 -20.37 1.95
C CYS A 45 8.73 -19.62 2.31
N HIS A 46 8.67 -18.29 2.32
CA HIS A 46 9.80 -17.44 2.67
C HIS A 46 10.10 -17.53 4.16
N THR A 47 9.05 -17.61 4.97
CA THR A 47 9.13 -17.87 6.42
C THR A 47 8.44 -19.18 6.77
N GLU A 48 8.59 -19.61 8.03
CA GLU A 48 7.81 -20.73 8.56
C GLU A 48 6.30 -20.46 8.43
N GLY A 49 5.52 -21.48 8.08
CA GLY A 49 4.07 -21.39 7.95
C GLY A 49 3.57 -21.69 6.54
N SER A 50 2.62 -20.88 6.08
CA SER A 50 1.94 -21.06 4.80
C SER A 50 2.03 -19.81 3.93
N CYS A 51 2.02 -20.01 2.62
CA CYS A 51 2.12 -18.97 1.61
C CYS A 51 1.18 -19.28 0.44
N GLN A 52 0.85 -18.25 -0.35
CA GLN A 52 0.04 -18.41 -1.54
C GLN A 52 0.91 -18.93 -2.68
N ARG A 53 0.58 -20.09 -3.26
CA ARG A 53 1.09 -20.54 -4.55
C ARG A 53 0.06 -20.29 -5.64
N ILE A 54 0.54 -19.92 -6.81
CA ILE A 54 -0.26 -19.70 -8.02
C ILE A 54 0.41 -20.44 -9.15
N ASP A 55 -0.22 -21.49 -9.66
CA ASP A 55 0.26 -22.27 -10.79
C ASP A 55 -0.39 -21.75 -12.07
N ILE A 56 0.37 -21.05 -12.91
CA ILE A 56 -0.09 -20.46 -14.17
C ILE A 56 0.34 -21.37 -15.30
N SER A 57 -0.51 -22.31 -15.70
CA SER A 57 -0.18 -23.30 -16.72
C SER A 57 -0.22 -22.73 -18.14
N ARG A 58 -1.10 -21.75 -18.41
CA ARG A 58 -1.26 -21.09 -19.70
C ARG A 58 -1.55 -19.61 -19.52
N LEU A 59 -0.96 -18.75 -20.34
CA LEU A 59 -1.28 -17.34 -20.46
C LEU A 59 -1.06 -16.92 -21.92
N ASP A 60 -2.15 -16.84 -22.68
CA ASP A 60 -2.09 -16.54 -24.12
C ASP A 60 -2.28 -15.03 -24.38
N SER A 61 -3.11 -14.36 -23.56
CA SER A 61 -3.28 -12.91 -23.62
C SER A 61 -3.67 -12.32 -22.26
N GLY A 62 -3.33 -11.05 -22.05
CA GLY A 62 -3.59 -10.35 -20.80
C GLY A 62 -2.56 -10.66 -19.72
N TYR A 63 -3.00 -10.72 -18.46
CA TYR A 63 -2.16 -11.07 -17.33
C TYR A 63 -3.03 -11.55 -16.17
N LEU A 64 -2.47 -12.44 -15.35
CA LEU A 64 -3.10 -12.80 -14.07
C LEU A 64 -2.98 -11.61 -13.13
N THR A 65 -4.07 -11.21 -12.50
CA THR A 65 -4.06 -10.22 -11.40
C THR A 65 -4.84 -10.76 -10.24
N PHE A 66 -4.24 -10.69 -9.06
CA PHE A 66 -4.93 -10.92 -7.82
C PHE A 66 -4.68 -9.73 -6.90
N ALA A 67 -5.71 -9.35 -6.17
CA ALA A 67 -5.79 -8.10 -5.44
C ALA A 67 -6.16 -8.38 -3.99
N HIS A 68 -5.50 -7.70 -3.06
CA HIS A 68 -5.93 -7.63 -1.68
C HIS A 68 -6.66 -6.30 -1.50
N TRP A 69 -7.91 -6.33 -1.04
CA TRP A 69 -8.71 -5.12 -0.83
C TRP A 69 -8.44 -4.52 0.56
N LEU A 70 -8.39 -3.19 0.63
CA LEU A 70 -8.11 -2.45 1.86
C LEU A 70 -8.75 -1.07 1.84
N ARG A 71 -8.97 -0.51 3.04
CA ARG A 71 -9.35 0.89 3.24
C ARG A 71 -8.13 1.69 3.68
N MET A 72 -7.84 2.81 3.01
CA MET A 72 -6.66 3.64 3.30
C MET A 72 -7.07 5.09 3.62
N PRO A 73 -7.32 5.44 4.89
CA PRO A 73 -7.42 6.85 5.29
C PRO A 73 -6.19 7.67 4.88
N ALA A 74 -6.33 9.00 4.85
CA ALA A 74 -5.22 9.87 4.50
C ALA A 74 -3.99 9.62 5.40
N GLY A 75 -2.81 9.44 4.81
CA GLY A 75 -1.59 9.15 5.56
C GLY A 75 -0.43 8.61 4.74
N ALA A 76 0.70 8.39 5.39
CA ALA A 76 1.84 7.69 4.81
C ALA A 76 1.70 6.18 5.01
N TYR A 77 2.05 5.38 4.00
CA TYR A 77 1.93 3.93 4.04
C TYR A 77 3.17 3.24 3.46
N SER A 78 3.40 2.00 3.90
CA SER A 78 4.21 1.04 3.19
C SER A 78 3.52 -0.30 3.04
N ALA A 79 3.73 -0.93 1.89
CA ALA A 79 3.36 -2.31 1.64
C ALA A 79 4.64 -3.13 1.40
N ASP A 80 4.74 -4.28 2.06
CA ASP A 80 5.89 -5.17 2.01
C ASP A 80 5.41 -6.57 1.67
N LEU A 81 6.11 -7.26 0.77
CA LEU A 81 5.84 -8.64 0.43
C LEU A 81 7.06 -9.33 -0.17
N TRP A 82 7.07 -10.65 -0.12
CA TRP A 82 8.08 -11.48 -0.75
C TRP A 82 7.47 -12.25 -1.91
N ILE A 83 8.14 -12.24 -3.06
CA ILE A 83 7.68 -12.93 -4.27
C ILE A 83 8.83 -13.78 -4.84
N ARG A 84 8.52 -14.99 -5.30
CA ARG A 84 9.41 -15.80 -6.15
C ARG A 84 8.63 -16.52 -7.26
N SER A 85 9.33 -17.08 -8.23
CA SER A 85 8.74 -17.88 -9.29
C SER A 85 9.60 -19.10 -9.67
N SER A 86 8.97 -20.18 -10.16
CA SER A 86 9.68 -21.42 -10.54
C SER A 86 10.55 -21.24 -11.80
N SER A 87 10.15 -20.28 -12.65
CA SER A 87 10.85 -19.82 -13.84
C SER A 87 10.93 -18.28 -13.85
N ARG A 88 11.49 -17.67 -14.90
CA ARG A 88 11.58 -16.20 -15.01
C ARG A 88 10.20 -15.65 -15.38
N SER A 89 9.59 -14.88 -14.49
CA SER A 89 8.24 -14.34 -14.66
C SER A 89 8.22 -12.81 -14.51
N ASN A 90 7.58 -12.10 -15.42
CA ASN A 90 7.38 -10.65 -15.30
C ASN A 90 6.27 -10.36 -14.28
N VAL A 91 6.61 -9.64 -13.22
CA VAL A 91 5.71 -9.32 -12.11
C VAL A 91 5.60 -7.80 -11.95
N ILE A 92 4.38 -7.34 -11.72
CA ILE A 92 4.08 -5.95 -11.34
C ILE A 92 3.39 -5.98 -9.98
N VAL A 93 3.88 -5.20 -9.04
CA VAL A 93 3.21 -4.94 -7.76
C VAL A 93 2.83 -3.47 -7.72
N ALA A 94 1.56 -3.18 -7.42
CA ALA A 94 1.05 -1.83 -7.32
C ALA A 94 0.11 -1.69 -6.12
N LEU A 95 0.03 -0.48 -5.58
CA LEU A 95 -0.97 -0.09 -4.59
C LEU A 95 -1.76 1.07 -5.18
N LYS A 96 -3.04 0.88 -5.46
CA LYS A 96 -3.87 1.83 -6.22
C LYS A 96 -5.22 2.09 -5.54
N ASN A 97 -5.81 3.24 -5.83
CA ASN A 97 -7.20 3.53 -5.54
C ASN A 97 -8.10 2.69 -6.45
N SER A 98 -8.97 1.86 -5.87
CA SER A 98 -9.90 1.00 -6.61
C SER A 98 -11.02 1.79 -7.28
N ASP A 99 -11.36 2.96 -6.72
CA ASP A 99 -12.43 3.83 -7.21
C ASP A 99 -11.97 4.71 -8.38
N ASP A 100 -10.65 4.75 -8.64
CA ASP A 100 -10.07 5.55 -9.72
C ASP A 100 -9.83 4.69 -10.97
N SER A 101 -10.75 4.81 -11.93
CA SER A 101 -10.65 4.13 -13.23
C SER A 101 -9.54 4.70 -14.14
N SER A 102 -9.00 5.89 -13.84
CA SER A 102 -7.90 6.48 -14.63
C SER A 102 -6.55 5.81 -14.35
N GLY A 103 -6.40 5.20 -13.17
CA GLY A 103 -5.13 4.64 -12.71
C GLY A 103 -4.09 5.69 -12.31
N GLU A 104 -4.45 6.97 -12.23
CA GLU A 104 -3.55 8.06 -11.83
C GLU A 104 -3.28 8.03 -10.32
N GLN A 105 -4.23 7.57 -9.51
CA GLN A 105 -4.08 7.46 -8.05
C GLN A 105 -3.49 6.11 -7.65
N GLN A 106 -2.18 5.96 -7.84
CA GLN A 106 -1.44 4.80 -7.37
C GLN A 106 -0.06 5.19 -6.85
N PHE A 107 0.51 4.35 -5.98
CA PHE A 107 1.93 4.40 -5.68
C PHE A 107 2.71 3.93 -6.91
N GLU A 108 3.97 4.36 -7.04
CA GLU A 108 4.81 3.95 -8.17
C GLU A 108 4.89 2.41 -8.25
N PRO A 109 4.39 1.78 -9.32
CA PRO A 109 4.39 0.34 -9.43
C PRO A 109 5.80 -0.23 -9.52
N GLN A 110 6.07 -1.31 -8.77
CA GLN A 110 7.33 -2.04 -8.88
C GLN A 110 7.22 -3.10 -9.96
N LYS A 111 8.01 -2.95 -11.02
CA LYS A 111 8.09 -3.91 -12.13
C LYS A 111 9.41 -4.66 -12.07
N PHE A 112 9.37 -5.98 -12.06
CA PHE A 112 10.58 -6.78 -12.03
C PHE A 112 10.39 -8.18 -12.58
N LEU A 113 11.50 -8.85 -12.80
CA LEU A 113 11.52 -10.25 -13.19
C LEU A 113 11.75 -11.13 -11.95
N ALA A 114 10.71 -11.84 -11.54
CA ALA A 114 10.81 -12.84 -10.48
C ALA A 114 11.55 -14.07 -11.01
N GLY A 115 12.29 -14.73 -10.14
CA GLY A 115 12.96 -16.00 -10.42
C GLY A 115 12.92 -16.90 -9.20
N ARG A 116 13.78 -17.92 -9.17
CA ARG A 116 13.76 -18.94 -8.11
C ARG A 116 14.11 -18.41 -6.71
N ALA A 117 14.87 -17.32 -6.64
CA ALA A 117 15.18 -16.66 -5.38
C ALA A 117 14.02 -15.75 -4.95
N TRP A 118 13.77 -15.73 -3.65
CA TRP A 118 12.85 -14.78 -3.02
C TRP A 118 13.32 -13.35 -3.24
N LYS A 119 12.40 -12.51 -3.70
CA LYS A 119 12.60 -11.07 -3.86
C LYS A 119 11.64 -10.32 -2.95
N HIS A 120 12.20 -9.47 -2.10
CA HIS A 120 11.44 -8.49 -1.32
C HIS A 120 11.00 -7.35 -2.24
N VAL A 121 9.76 -6.93 -2.04
CA VAL A 121 9.13 -5.80 -2.71
C VAL A 121 8.59 -4.87 -1.63
N GLU A 122 8.98 -3.60 -1.71
CA GLU A 122 8.48 -2.54 -0.84
C GLU A 122 7.85 -1.46 -1.73
N LEU A 123 6.61 -1.10 -1.42
CA LEU A 123 5.92 0.08 -1.95
C LEU A 123 5.79 1.09 -0.82
N SER A 124 6.02 2.37 -1.09
CA SER A 124 5.75 3.42 -0.10
C SER A 124 5.23 4.67 -0.78
N GLY A 125 4.42 5.42 -0.04
CA GLY A 125 3.76 6.61 -0.59
C GLY A 125 2.80 7.26 0.40
N ARG A 126 2.21 8.38 -0.04
CA ARG A 126 1.14 9.07 0.69
C ARG A 126 -0.19 8.80 0.02
N CYS A 127 -1.14 8.35 0.81
CA CYS A 127 -2.53 8.19 0.41
C CYS A 127 -3.30 9.49 0.76
N PRO A 128 -4.06 10.09 -0.17
CA PRO A 128 -4.91 11.25 0.12
C PRO A 128 -6.18 10.88 0.91
N GLY A 129 -6.48 9.58 1.06
CA GLY A 129 -7.71 9.07 1.67
C GLY A 129 -8.54 8.32 0.64
N TRP A 130 -8.26 7.03 0.47
CA TRP A 130 -9.00 6.13 -0.41
C TRP A 130 -10.01 5.31 0.40
N GLU A 131 -11.27 5.34 -0.04
CA GLU A 131 -12.31 4.48 0.53
C GLU A 131 -12.02 3.02 0.18
N ASN A 132 -11.67 2.78 -1.09
CA ASN A 132 -11.26 1.49 -1.61
C ASN A 132 -9.86 1.57 -2.22
N ALA A 133 -8.99 0.66 -1.81
CA ALA A 133 -7.67 0.51 -2.39
C ALA A 133 -7.34 -0.97 -2.61
N ASP A 134 -6.48 -1.24 -3.59
CA ASP A 134 -6.00 -2.57 -3.89
C ASP A 134 -4.49 -2.62 -3.89
N LEU A 135 -3.95 -3.58 -3.12
CA LEU A 135 -2.61 -4.08 -3.34
C LEU A 135 -2.71 -5.17 -4.39
N THR A 136 -2.27 -4.87 -5.61
CA THR A 136 -2.33 -5.81 -6.73
C THR A 136 -0.98 -6.44 -7.01
N VAL A 137 -0.99 -7.73 -7.31
CA VAL A 137 0.13 -8.43 -7.89
C VAL A 137 -0.32 -8.99 -9.24
N SER A 138 0.35 -8.56 -10.30
CA SER A 138 0.07 -8.99 -11.66
C SER A 138 1.23 -9.82 -12.22
N VAL A 139 0.93 -10.95 -12.83
CA VAL A 139 1.90 -11.85 -13.44
C VAL A 139 1.65 -11.92 -14.95
N LEU A 140 2.65 -11.50 -15.73
CA LEU A 140 2.58 -11.34 -17.17
C LEU A 140 3.30 -12.50 -17.89
N SER A 141 3.34 -13.68 -17.29
CA SER A 141 4.04 -14.86 -17.82
C SER A 141 3.30 -16.14 -17.44
N GLY A 142 3.14 -17.04 -18.41
CA GLY A 142 2.60 -18.39 -18.20
C GLY A 142 3.69 -19.46 -18.08
N GLY A 143 3.29 -20.70 -17.83
CA GLY A 143 4.20 -21.84 -17.65
C GLY A 143 5.06 -21.74 -16.38
N ALA A 144 4.53 -21.10 -15.35
CA ALA A 144 5.26 -20.80 -14.12
C ALA A 144 4.37 -20.94 -12.89
N SER A 145 5.00 -21.28 -11.76
CA SER A 145 4.40 -21.14 -10.45
C SER A 145 4.96 -19.87 -9.82
N VAL A 146 4.12 -19.11 -9.12
CA VAL A 146 4.48 -17.92 -8.36
C VAL A 146 4.10 -18.14 -6.90
N TRP A 147 4.99 -17.75 -5.99
CA TRP A 147 4.72 -17.76 -4.55
C TRP A 147 4.76 -16.34 -4.00
N ILE A 148 3.80 -16.03 -3.12
CA ILE A 148 3.73 -14.77 -2.38
C ILE A 148 3.66 -15.09 -0.90
N ASP A 149 4.45 -14.37 -0.12
CA ASP A 149 4.53 -14.56 1.32
C ASP A 149 4.77 -13.23 2.05
N ASN A 150 4.51 -13.21 3.36
CA ASN A 150 4.79 -12.10 4.27
C ASN A 150 4.22 -10.76 3.83
N VAL A 151 3.00 -10.76 3.30
CA VAL A 151 2.32 -9.53 2.89
C VAL A 151 1.98 -8.71 4.13
N ARG A 152 2.48 -7.48 4.19
CA ARG A 152 2.23 -6.53 5.26
C ARG A 152 1.88 -5.18 4.66
N LEU A 153 0.94 -4.50 5.28
CA LEU A 153 0.59 -3.13 4.97
C LEU A 153 0.57 -2.35 6.27
N GLU A 154 1.37 -1.30 6.35
CA GLU A 154 1.53 -0.50 7.56
C GLU A 154 1.31 0.98 7.25
N ARG A 155 0.54 1.63 8.11
CA ARG A 155 0.47 3.10 8.12
C ARG A 155 1.73 3.61 8.82
N ARG A 156 2.57 4.32 8.10
CA ARG A 156 3.78 4.94 8.64
C ARG A 156 3.43 6.19 9.42
N PHE A 157 4.10 6.37 10.56
CA PHE A 157 4.06 7.63 11.27
C PHE A 157 4.75 8.71 10.44
N ASP A 158 4.06 9.82 10.22
CA ASP A 158 4.60 10.92 9.43
C ASP A 158 5.29 11.95 10.34
N TRP A 159 6.58 11.75 10.53
CA TRP A 159 7.44 12.65 11.30
C TRP A 159 7.46 14.08 10.72
N VAL A 160 7.29 14.24 9.40
CA VAL A 160 7.29 15.55 8.76
C VAL A 160 6.04 16.33 9.17
N SER A 161 4.88 15.67 9.18
CA SER A 161 3.64 16.28 9.67
C SER A 161 3.74 16.64 11.16
N LEU A 162 4.33 15.77 11.99
CA LEU A 162 4.53 16.08 13.42
C LEU A 162 5.45 17.30 13.60
N LEU A 163 6.61 17.32 12.93
CA LEU A 163 7.56 18.43 13.04
C LEU A 163 6.94 19.74 12.55
N THR A 164 6.13 19.71 11.50
CA THR A 164 5.42 20.88 10.99
C THR A 164 4.46 21.44 12.04
N VAL A 165 3.65 20.57 12.67
CA VAL A 165 2.74 20.97 13.74
C VAL A 165 3.50 21.54 14.94
N LEU A 166 4.60 20.90 15.35
CA LEU A 166 5.45 21.38 16.46
C LEU A 166 6.08 22.74 16.15
N MET A 167 6.54 22.97 14.93
CA MET A 167 7.10 24.25 14.49
C MET A 167 6.04 25.36 14.51
N VAL A 168 4.82 25.07 14.04
CA VAL A 168 3.70 26.03 14.10
C VAL A 168 3.39 26.40 15.55
N ILE A 169 3.30 25.42 16.46
CA ILE A 169 3.08 25.67 17.89
C ILE A 169 4.21 26.51 18.48
N ALA A 170 5.48 26.17 18.19
CA ALA A 170 6.63 26.91 18.70
C ALA A 170 6.62 28.38 18.25
N VAL A 171 6.27 28.65 16.98
CA VAL A 171 6.11 30.01 16.45
C VAL A 171 4.95 30.72 17.13
N SER A 172 3.80 30.08 17.31
CA SER A 172 2.64 30.70 17.98
C SER A 172 2.92 31.05 19.44
N VAL A 173 3.57 30.15 20.20
CA VAL A 173 3.94 30.39 21.60
C VAL A 173 5.03 31.45 21.71
N GLY A 174 6.06 31.39 20.86
CA GLY A 174 7.11 32.42 20.80
C GLY A 174 6.56 33.80 20.46
N LEU A 175 5.62 33.88 19.51
CA LEU A 175 4.94 35.12 19.14
C LEU A 175 4.09 35.66 20.29
N THR A 176 3.39 34.79 21.02
CA THR A 176 2.58 35.18 22.19
C THR A 176 3.46 35.80 23.27
N HIS A 177 4.56 35.13 23.64
CA HIS A 177 5.51 35.66 24.63
C HIS A 177 6.18 36.97 24.16
N PHE A 178 6.47 37.10 22.87
CA PHE A 178 7.02 38.33 22.31
C PHE A 178 6.02 39.50 22.37
N LEU A 179 4.74 39.26 22.04
CA LEU A 179 3.68 40.26 22.13
C LEU A 179 3.44 40.71 23.56
N ASP A 180 3.38 39.77 24.52
CA ASP A 180 3.25 40.08 25.95
C ASP A 180 4.41 40.95 26.44
N PHE A 181 5.63 40.63 26.01
CA PHE A 181 6.81 41.44 26.32
C PHE A 181 6.69 42.87 25.77
N VAL A 182 6.34 43.04 24.50
CA VAL A 182 6.18 44.36 23.87
C VAL A 182 5.06 45.16 24.55
N LEU A 183 3.90 44.56 24.79
CA LEU A 183 2.77 45.17 25.49
C LEU A 183 3.17 45.63 26.89
N SER A 184 3.90 44.81 27.65
CA SER A 184 4.38 45.19 28.99
C SER A 184 5.30 46.42 28.95
N LYS A 185 6.19 46.52 27.94
CA LYS A 185 7.10 47.65 27.77
C LYS A 185 6.35 48.92 27.35
N VAL A 186 5.40 48.81 26.43
CA VAL A 186 4.56 49.94 25.99
C VAL A 186 3.70 50.48 27.14
N LEU A 187 3.09 49.60 27.95
CA LEU A 187 2.30 50.00 29.12
C LEU A 187 3.18 50.64 30.21
N ALA A 188 4.39 50.11 30.45
CA ALA A 188 5.33 50.69 31.41
C ALA A 188 5.80 52.11 30.99
N ALA A 189 5.98 52.35 29.70
CA ALA A 189 6.38 53.65 29.16
C ALA A 189 5.27 54.72 29.23
N ARG A 190 4.00 54.32 29.38
CA ARG A 190 2.85 55.23 29.44
C ARG A 190 2.47 55.72 30.84
N LYS A 191 3.24 55.41 31.89
CA LYS A 191 2.93 55.95 33.23
C LYS A 191 2.97 57.48 33.21
N PRO A 192 1.84 58.18 33.44
CA PRO A 192 1.83 59.63 33.45
C PRO A 192 2.73 60.12 34.58
N SER A 193 3.66 61.01 34.26
CA SER A 193 4.44 61.72 35.25
C SER A 193 3.48 62.53 36.11
N VAL A 194 3.20 62.05 37.33
CA VAL A 194 2.47 62.81 38.33
C VAL A 194 3.36 63.99 38.71
N GLN A 195 3.15 65.13 38.05
CA GLN A 195 3.71 66.39 38.49
C GLN A 195 3.11 66.69 39.86
N LYS A 196 3.92 66.53 40.90
CA LYS A 196 3.61 67.08 42.22
C LYS A 196 3.57 68.60 42.08
N GLN A 197 2.37 69.17 42.01
CA GLN A 197 2.19 70.59 42.26
C GLN A 197 2.61 70.86 43.70
N ARG A 198 3.59 71.75 43.86
CA ARG A 198 4.00 72.33 45.14
C ARG A 198 3.28 73.65 45.33
#